data_AF-A0A7V3XED9-F1
#
_entry.id   AF-A0A7V3XED9-F1
#
_cell.length_a   1.000
_cell.length_b   1.000
_cell.length_c   1.000
_cell.angle_alpha   90.00
_cell.angle_beta   90.00
_cell.angle_gamma   90.00
#
_symmetry.space_group_name_H-M   'P 1'
#
loop_
_entity.id
_entity.type
_entity.pdbx_description
1 polymer ?
#
loop_
_entity_poly.entity_id
_entity_poly.type
_entity_poly.pdbx_seq_one_letter_code
_entity_poly.pdbx_strand_id
1 'polypeptide(L)'
;MSSNQERHRYLVANAPNAERQTEPVSLSELVKKFRADPEMDLLEVLGPEDSPTTLVVAMTDSRAEELRQQFSGRLIIERDAPLNLY
;
A
#
# COMPACT_ATOMS: atom_id res chain seq x y z
N MET A 1 -8.30 21.55 17.24
CA MET A 1 -8.25 21.01 15.87
C MET A 1 -7.72 19.59 15.98
N SER A 2 -8.60 18.64 16.26
CA SER A 2 -8.24 17.23 16.35
C SER A 2 -8.72 16.60 15.06
N SER A 3 -7.86 16.60 14.04
CA SER A 3 -8.09 15.76 12.87
C SER A 3 -8.04 14.33 13.36
N ASN A 4 -9.21 13.78 13.64
CA ASN A 4 -9.42 12.35 13.83
C ASN A 4 -9.09 11.73 12.49
N GLN A 5 -7.80 11.47 12.23
CA GLN A 5 -7.34 10.92 10.97
C GLN A 5 -7.81 9.47 10.92
N GLU A 6 -9.02 9.27 10.41
CA GLU A 6 -9.57 7.95 10.20
C GLU A 6 -8.61 7.16 9.31
N ARG A 7 -8.18 6.00 9.81
CA ARG A 7 -7.43 5.05 8.99
C ARG A 7 -8.41 4.36 8.05
N HIS A 8 -8.05 4.29 6.78
CA HIS A 8 -8.78 3.56 5.77
C HIS A 8 -7.94 2.38 5.29
N ARG A 9 -8.61 1.35 4.77
CA ARG A 9 -7.96 0.18 4.18
C ARG A 9 -7.47 0.56 2.78
N TYR A 10 -6.23 0.23 2.46
CA TYR A 10 -5.63 0.39 1.13
C TYR A 10 -5.02 -0.92 0.65
N LEU A 11 -5.10 -1.12 -0.66
CA LEU A 11 -4.39 -2.12 -1.41
C LEU A 11 -3.08 -1.52 -1.93
N VAL A 12 -1.96 -2.16 -1.63
CA VAL A 12 -0.63 -1.79 -2.10
C VAL A 12 -0.06 -2.93 -2.96
N ALA A 13 0.20 -2.66 -4.23
CA ALA A 13 0.73 -3.64 -5.17
C ALA A 13 1.77 -3.00 -6.11
N ASN A 14 2.58 -3.81 -6.79
CA ASN A 14 3.46 -3.27 -7.83
C ASN A 14 2.65 -2.77 -9.03
N ALA A 15 3.02 -1.61 -9.57
CA ALA A 15 2.40 -1.07 -10.76
C ALA A 15 2.79 -1.91 -12.00
N PRO A 16 1.83 -2.30 -12.85
CA PRO A 16 2.08 -3.18 -14.00
C PRO A 16 2.94 -2.51 -15.09
N ASN A 17 3.00 -1.17 -15.09
CA ASN A 17 3.70 -0.36 -16.09
C ASN A 17 4.78 0.55 -15.49
N ALA A 18 5.35 0.21 -14.32
CA ALA A 18 6.54 0.91 -13.85
C ALA A 18 7.54 0.97 -15.01
N GLU A 19 7.93 2.18 -15.43
CA GLU A 19 8.65 2.41 -16.68
C GLU A 19 9.77 1.39 -16.82
N ARG A 20 9.96 0.82 -18.03
CA ARG A 20 10.77 -0.39 -18.35
C ARG A 20 12.22 -0.42 -17.83
N GLN A 21 12.67 0.61 -17.10
CA GLN A 21 13.99 0.76 -16.49
C GLN A 21 13.95 0.81 -14.94
N THR A 22 12.77 0.73 -14.31
CA THR A 22 12.64 0.82 -12.85
C THR A 22 12.30 -0.54 -12.27
N GLU A 23 13.21 -1.10 -11.46
CA GLU A 23 12.99 -2.41 -10.84
C GLU A 23 11.69 -2.43 -9.99
N PRO A 24 10.94 -3.55 -9.97
CA PRO A 24 9.79 -3.71 -9.09
C PRO A 24 10.16 -3.49 -7.62
N VAL A 25 9.23 -2.99 -6.82
CA VAL A 25 9.47 -2.87 -5.37
C VAL A 25 9.28 -4.24 -4.73
N SER A 26 10.22 -4.64 -3.87
CA SER A 26 10.06 -5.85 -3.07
C SER A 26 8.97 -5.65 -2.01
N LEU A 27 7.81 -6.29 -2.23
CA LEU A 27 6.69 -6.22 -1.29
C LEU A 27 7.00 -6.94 0.03
N SER A 28 7.83 -7.98 0.03
CA SER A 28 8.27 -8.66 1.26
C SER A 28 9.14 -7.75 2.14
N GLU A 29 9.95 -6.87 1.55
CA GLU A 29 10.68 -5.84 2.30
C GLU A 29 9.73 -4.72 2.79
N LEU A 30 8.70 -4.37 2.02
CA LEU A 30 7.67 -3.44 2.49
C LEU A 30 6.85 -3.99 3.65
N VAL A 31 6.55 -5.30 3.69
CA VAL A 31 5.90 -5.94 4.84
C VAL A 31 6.66 -5.67 6.13
N LYS A 32 7.99 -5.81 6.11
CA LYS A 32 8.84 -5.53 7.28
C LYS A 32 8.76 -4.06 7.69
N LYS A 33 8.80 -3.15 6.72
CA LYS A 33 8.70 -1.70 6.96
C LYS A 33 7.34 -1.30 7.52
N PHE A 34 6.25 -1.80 6.94
CA PHE A 34 4.89 -1.48 7.37
C PHE A 34 4.59 -2.03 8.76
N ARG A 35 5.09 -3.22 9.11
CA ARG A 35 4.97 -3.75 10.48
C ARG A 35 5.75 -2.94 11.53
N ALA A 36 6.78 -2.20 11.11
CA ALA A 36 7.58 -1.36 11.99
C ALA A 36 7.06 0.09 12.07
N ASP A 37 6.09 0.47 11.24
CA ASP A 37 5.56 1.82 11.17
C ASP A 37 4.30 1.95 12.03
N PRO A 38 4.30 2.78 13.11
CA PRO A 38 3.16 2.92 14.00
C PRO A 38 1.96 3.65 13.35
N GLU A 39 2.16 4.32 12.22
CA GLU A 39 1.09 5.02 11.48
C GLU A 39 0.34 4.09 10.51
N MET A 40 0.82 2.85 10.37
CA MET A 40 0.26 1.84 9.48
C MET A 40 -0.06 0.55 10.22
N ASP A 41 -1.20 -0.06 9.91
CA ASP A 41 -1.50 -1.42 10.35
C ASP A 41 -1.52 -2.34 9.13
N LEU A 42 -0.54 -3.24 9.01
CA LEU A 42 -0.59 -4.29 7.98
C LEU A 42 -1.67 -5.30 8.37
N LEU A 43 -2.78 -5.28 7.65
CA LEU A 43 -3.94 -6.12 7.92
C LEU A 43 -3.80 -7.50 7.29
N GLU A 44 -3.33 -7.54 6.04
CA GLU A 44 -3.29 -8.77 5.25
C GLU A 44 -2.16 -8.73 4.21
N VAL A 45 -1.64 -9.91 3.88
CA VAL A 45 -0.64 -10.12 2.83
C VAL A 45 -1.21 -11.16 1.89
N LEU A 46 -1.39 -10.78 0.63
CA LEU A 46 -1.94 -11.64 -0.41
C LEU A 46 -0.83 -12.13 -1.34
N GLY A 47 -0.84 -13.44 -1.63
CA GLY A 47 0.18 -14.13 -2.40
C GLY A 47 1.11 -14.99 -1.53
N PRO A 48 2.11 -15.66 -2.14
CA PRO A 48 3.09 -16.46 -1.40
C PRO A 48 3.90 -15.63 -0.40
N GLU A 49 4.30 -16.22 0.72
CA GLU A 49 5.03 -15.50 1.79
C GLU A 49 6.34 -14.87 1.30
N ASP A 50 7.07 -15.57 0.42
CA ASP A 50 8.34 -15.10 -0.13
C ASP A 50 8.16 -14.10 -1.29
N SER A 51 6.98 -14.10 -1.92
CA SER A 51 6.66 -13.26 -3.07
C SER A 51 5.24 -12.70 -3.03
N PRO A 52 4.91 -11.84 -2.03
CA PRO A 52 3.59 -11.23 -1.97
C PRO A 52 3.27 -10.45 -3.23
N THR A 53 2.01 -10.47 -3.64
CA THR A 53 1.53 -9.74 -4.81
C THR A 53 0.80 -8.46 -4.42
N THR A 54 0.14 -8.47 -3.26
CA THR A 54 -0.65 -7.34 -2.74
C THR A 54 -0.58 -7.30 -1.23
N LEU A 55 -0.48 -6.10 -0.66
CA LEU A 55 -0.55 -5.87 0.78
C LEU A 55 -1.84 -5.09 1.08
N VAL A 56 -2.53 -5.46 2.14
CA VAL A 56 -3.69 -4.72 2.65
C VAL A 56 -3.26 -3.99 3.91
N VAL A 57 -3.33 -2.67 3.90
CA VAL A 57 -2.79 -1.82 4.97
C VAL A 57 -3.84 -0.80 5.39
N ALA A 58 -4.06 -0.65 6.70
CA ALA A 58 -4.81 0.48 7.24
C ALA A 58 -3.86 1.64 7.47
N MET A 59 -4.14 2.79 6.85
CA MET A 59 -3.34 4.02 7.03
C MET A 59 -4.21 5.25 6.79
N THR A 60 -3.69 6.44 7.04
CA THR A 60 -4.38 7.70 6.74
C THR A 60 -4.25 8.05 5.26
N ASP A 61 -5.19 8.85 4.71
CA ASP A 61 -5.09 9.35 3.33
C ASP A 61 -3.77 10.11 3.08
N SER A 62 -3.31 10.87 4.08
CA SER A 62 -2.03 11.59 4.02
C SER A 62 -0.86 10.62 3.86
N ARG A 63 -0.85 9.53 4.62
CA ARG A 63 0.20 8.51 4.54
C ARG A 63 0.18 7.76 3.22
N ALA A 64 -1.01 7.46 2.71
CA ALA A 64 -1.17 6.84 1.39
C ALA A 64 -0.60 7.73 0.29
N GLU A 65 -0.84 9.04 0.35
CA GLU A 65 -0.31 10.01 -0.61
C GLU A 65 1.21 10.16 -0.53
N GLU A 66 1.78 10.19 0.68
CA GLU A 66 3.24 10.17 0.88
C GLU A 66 3.88 8.93 0.26
N LEU A 67 3.28 7.75 0.43
CA LEU A 67 3.78 6.52 -0.20
C LEU A 67 3.69 6.59 -1.73
N ARG A 68 2.61 7.14 -2.30
CA ARG A 68 2.48 7.33 -3.76
C ARG A 68 3.61 8.21 -4.30
N GLN A 69 3.91 9.30 -3.60
CA GLN A 69 4.99 10.22 -3.95
C GLN A 69 6.37 9.59 -3.75
N GLN A 70 6.58 8.83 -2.68
CA GLN A 70 7.84 8.16 -2.39
C GLN A 70 8.20 7.11 -3.45
N PHE A 71 7.20 6.38 -3.94
CA PHE A 71 7.39 5.31 -4.91
C PHE A 71 7.11 5.72 -6.35
N SER A 72 6.76 6.99 -6.62
CA SER A 72 6.64 7.61 -7.95
C SER A 72 6.07 6.70 -9.05
N GLY A 73 4.92 6.08 -8.81
CA GLY A 73 4.25 5.22 -9.80
C GLY A 73 4.79 3.79 -9.93
N ARG A 74 5.73 3.38 -9.07
CA ARG A 74 6.16 1.97 -8.95
C ARG A 74 5.17 1.11 -8.17
N LEU A 75 4.36 1.73 -7.32
CA LEU A 75 3.31 1.07 -6.55
C LEU A 75 1.93 1.62 -6.95
N ILE A 76 0.95 0.72 -7.04
CA ILE A 76 -0.46 1.04 -6.99
C ILE A 76 -0.85 1.12 -5.52
N ILE A 77 -1.46 2.23 -5.12
CA ILE A 77 -2.00 2.45 -3.77
C ILE A 77 -3.44 2.93 -3.92
N GLU A 78 -4.39 2.02 -3.70
CA GLU A 78 -5.82 2.26 -3.91
C GLU A 78 -6.58 2.00 -2.63
N ARG A 79 -7.62 2.80 -2.38
CA ARG A 79 -8.49 2.59 -1.23
C ARG A 79 -9.34 1.35 -1.47
N ASP A 80 -9.33 0.43 -0.50
CA ASP A 80 -10.17 -0.77 -0.48
C ASP A 80 -11.61 -0.33 -0.19
N ALA A 81 -12.37 -0.12 -1.25
CA ALA A 81 -13.76 0.31 -1.21
C ALA A 81 -14.65 -0.75 -1.88
N PRO A 82 -15.87 -0.98 -1.35
CA PRO A 82 -16.78 -1.94 -1.96
C PRO A 82 -17.09 -1.55 -3.41
N LEU A 83 -17.06 -2.56 -4.29
CA LEU A 83 -17.51 -2.41 -5.68
C LEU A 83 -19.02 -2.10 -5.67
N ASN A 84 -19.40 -0.87 -6.01
CA ASN A 84 -20.78 -0.52 -6.28
C ASN A 84 -21.19 -1.12 -7.62
N LEU A 85 -21.77 -2.31 -7.58
CA LEU A 85 -22.42 -2.96 -8.73
C LEU A 85 -23.91 -2.55 -8.72
N TYR A 86 -24.21 -1.36 -9.25
CA TYR A 86 -25.59 -0.90 -9.46
C TYR A 86 -25.80 -0.52 -10.92
#